data_AF-A0A9X7SDJ0-F1
#
_entry.id   AF-A0A9X7SDJ0-F1
#
_cell.length_a   1.000
_cell.length_b   1.000
_cell.length_c   1.000
_cell.angle_alpha   90.00
_cell.angle_beta   90.00
_cell.angle_gamma   90.00
#
_symmetry.space_group_name_H-M   'P 1'
#
loop_
_entity.id
_entity.type
_entity.pdbx_description
1 polymer ?
#
loop_
_entity_poly.entity_id
_entity_poly.type
_entity_poly.pdbx_seq_one_letter_code
_entity_poly.pdbx_strand_id
1 'polypeptide(L)'
;MLSSEKMIASLDQQDLAHAEKYFQKALKEDDAETLIALGEYLESIGFLPHAKRLYLQLADDYPELNINLAQIAAEDDAMEEAFLYLDKIPKDSPDYLSALLVMADLYDMEGLTDVAREKLLQAVAISPEPLVIFGLAEIDMSLQYFKEAIDYYAQLDNRHILELTGISTYQRIGRAYASLGKFEAAIEFLEKAVAIEYEDEAVFELATLLYDQENYQKANLYFKQLETINPDFPGYEYGYALSLHEEHKTQEALRLAQQGLRKNAFDSHLLLLASQLSYELHDSQNAESYLLQAKEVADDDEEILMRLATLYFEADRFEDVVALDNDTIDNVLTKWTIAKAYHALEQEEKTLSLYKEVAEDLAENPEFLQDYAYLLREFGELTKAVKVTTHYLNQVPDDVNMQAFLDHLNDQLSE
;
A
#
# COMPACT_ATOMS: atom_id res chain seq x y z
N MET A 1 -47.36 30.15 25.06
CA MET A 1 -46.56 29.64 23.94
C MET A 1 -45.54 30.69 23.59
N LEU A 2 -44.29 30.39 23.89
CA LEU A 2 -43.12 31.23 23.68
C LEU A 2 -42.96 31.52 22.18
N SER A 3 -42.18 32.55 21.83
CA SER A 3 -41.97 32.86 20.41
C SER A 3 -41.15 31.76 19.72
N SER A 4 -40.23 31.12 20.45
CA SER A 4 -39.45 29.96 20.00
C SER A 4 -40.33 28.77 19.65
N GLU A 5 -41.28 28.39 20.51
CA GLU A 5 -42.24 27.29 20.25
C GLU A 5 -43.10 27.57 19.00
N LYS A 6 -43.50 28.84 18.78
CA LYS A 6 -44.27 29.23 17.60
C LYS A 6 -43.44 29.21 16.33
N MET A 7 -42.15 29.53 16.42
CA MET A 7 -41.23 29.38 15.30
C MET A 7 -41.14 27.90 14.89
N ILE A 8 -40.86 27.01 15.84
CA ILE A 8 -40.77 25.56 15.60
C ILE A 8 -42.06 25.04 14.95
N ALA A 9 -43.22 25.36 15.52
CA ALA A 9 -44.50 24.95 14.97
C ALA A 9 -44.78 25.50 13.55
N SER A 10 -44.19 26.65 13.20
CA SER A 10 -44.28 27.22 11.85
C SER A 10 -43.35 26.51 10.87
N LEU A 11 -42.15 26.11 11.32
CA LEU A 11 -41.22 25.28 10.53
C LEU A 11 -41.82 23.91 10.21
N ASP A 12 -42.47 23.28 11.19
CA ASP A 12 -43.18 21.99 11.01
C ASP A 12 -44.29 22.08 9.95
N GLN A 13 -44.90 23.26 9.83
CA GLN A 13 -45.93 23.57 8.82
C GLN A 13 -45.35 24.08 7.50
N GLN A 14 -44.02 24.13 7.37
CA GLN A 14 -43.30 24.71 6.23
C GLN A 14 -43.62 26.19 5.97
N ASP A 15 -44.12 26.90 6.98
CA ASP A 15 -44.42 28.33 6.91
C ASP A 15 -43.21 29.17 7.34
N LEU A 16 -42.28 29.33 6.41
CA LEU A 16 -41.03 30.06 6.64
C LEU A 16 -41.26 31.55 6.97
N ALA A 17 -42.35 32.15 6.48
CA ALA A 17 -42.65 33.55 6.75
C ALA A 17 -43.07 33.77 8.20
N HIS A 18 -43.91 32.88 8.74
CA HIS A 18 -44.26 32.91 10.15
C HIS A 18 -43.10 32.47 11.04
N ALA A 19 -42.32 31.48 10.62
CA ALA A 19 -41.10 31.07 11.33
C ALA A 19 -40.14 32.25 11.53
N GLU A 20 -39.81 32.99 10.47
CA GLU A 20 -38.93 34.17 10.56
C GLU A 20 -39.54 35.27 11.45
N LYS A 21 -40.85 35.50 11.36
CA LYS A 21 -41.54 36.46 12.21
C LYS A 21 -41.44 36.08 13.69
N TYR A 22 -41.59 34.81 14.02
CA TYR A 22 -41.51 34.33 15.40
C TYR A 22 -40.06 34.25 15.89
N PHE A 23 -39.10 33.94 15.02
CA PHE A 23 -37.66 34.01 15.33
C PHE A 23 -37.24 35.40 15.80
N GLN A 24 -37.61 36.44 15.04
CA GLN A 24 -37.29 37.83 15.38
C GLN A 24 -37.95 38.32 16.67
N LYS A 25 -39.07 37.68 17.06
CA LYS A 25 -39.71 37.92 18.36
C LYS A 25 -39.00 37.17 19.47
N ALA A 26 -38.64 35.91 19.25
CA ALA A 26 -37.89 35.09 20.20
C ALA A 26 -36.61 35.81 20.63
N LEU A 27 -35.80 36.30 19.69
CA LEU A 27 -34.57 37.05 19.96
C LEU A 27 -34.74 38.28 20.88
N LYS A 28 -35.96 38.79 21.03
CA LYS A 28 -36.26 39.98 21.85
C LYS A 28 -36.98 39.68 23.16
N GLU A 29 -37.77 38.60 23.17
CA GLU A 29 -38.80 38.36 24.19
C GLU A 29 -38.54 37.10 25.01
N ASP A 30 -37.88 36.10 24.43
CA ASP A 30 -37.62 34.82 25.10
C ASP A 30 -36.29 34.90 25.89
N ASP A 31 -36.20 34.13 26.97
CA ASP A 31 -35.01 34.05 27.83
C ASP A 31 -33.87 33.22 27.19
N ALA A 32 -32.66 33.34 27.76
CA ALA A 32 -31.47 32.70 27.22
C ALA A 32 -31.57 31.17 27.14
N GLU A 33 -32.10 30.50 28.18
CA GLU A 33 -32.27 29.03 28.17
C GLU A 33 -33.19 28.59 27.02
N THR A 34 -34.30 29.30 26.82
CA THR A 34 -35.22 29.06 25.70
C THR A 34 -34.54 29.28 24.35
N LEU A 35 -33.72 30.33 24.23
CA LEU A 35 -33.02 30.65 22.98
C LEU A 35 -31.89 29.67 22.66
N ILE A 36 -31.20 29.14 23.68
CA ILE A 36 -30.20 28.05 23.51
C ILE A 36 -30.88 26.80 22.98
N ALA A 37 -31.98 26.37 23.62
CA ALA A 37 -32.74 25.20 23.17
C ALA A 37 -33.30 25.37 21.74
N LEU A 38 -33.71 26.59 21.38
CA LEU A 38 -34.09 26.90 19.99
C LEU A 38 -32.88 26.81 19.05
N GLY A 39 -31.72 27.31 19.47
CA GLY A 39 -30.47 27.23 18.72
C GLY A 39 -30.08 25.79 18.40
N GLU A 40 -30.03 24.93 19.43
CA GLU A 40 -29.74 23.49 19.31
C GLU A 40 -30.72 22.80 18.37
N TYR A 41 -32.02 23.13 18.49
CA TYR A 41 -33.02 22.60 17.58
C TYR A 41 -32.76 23.02 16.13
N LEU A 42 -32.51 24.32 15.89
CA LEU A 42 -32.25 24.85 14.55
C LEU A 42 -30.98 24.27 13.94
N GLU A 43 -29.93 24.08 14.74
CA GLU A 43 -28.72 23.39 14.34
C GLU A 43 -29.01 21.95 13.91
N SER A 44 -29.76 21.19 14.72
CA SER A 44 -30.11 19.79 14.43
C SER A 44 -30.90 19.59 13.13
N ILE A 45 -31.59 20.62 12.64
CA ILE A 45 -32.35 20.59 11.38
C ILE A 45 -31.66 21.35 10.23
N GLY A 46 -30.41 21.81 10.43
CA GLY A 46 -29.61 22.49 9.41
C GLY A 46 -29.99 23.97 9.16
N PHE A 47 -30.76 24.60 10.05
CA PHE A 47 -31.06 26.05 10.01
C PHE A 47 -29.91 26.86 10.63
N LEU A 48 -28.69 26.61 10.15
CA LEU A 48 -27.44 27.14 10.71
C LEU A 48 -27.37 28.67 10.74
N PRO A 49 -27.85 29.42 9.72
CA PRO A 49 -27.84 30.89 9.79
C PRO A 49 -28.68 31.46 10.95
N HIS A 50 -29.77 30.77 11.32
CA HIS A 50 -30.61 31.16 12.44
C HIS A 50 -29.99 30.76 13.78
N ALA A 51 -29.41 29.55 13.85
CA ALA A 51 -28.66 29.11 15.02
C ALA A 51 -27.45 30.04 15.30
N LYS A 52 -26.63 30.34 14.29
CA LYS A 52 -25.50 31.29 14.38
C LYS A 52 -25.94 32.64 14.94
N ARG A 53 -27.08 33.18 14.49
CA ARG A 53 -27.62 34.45 15.01
C ARG A 53 -28.03 34.39 16.48
N LEU A 54 -28.58 33.27 16.95
CA LEU A 54 -28.91 33.05 18.36
C LEU A 54 -27.63 32.98 19.19
N TYR A 55 -26.70 32.12 18.79
CA TYR A 55 -25.45 31.92 19.52
C TYR A 55 -24.63 33.21 19.58
N LEU A 56 -24.54 33.98 18.49
CA LEU A 56 -23.88 35.29 18.49
C LEU A 56 -24.48 36.30 19.48
N GLN A 57 -25.79 36.24 19.75
CA GLN A 57 -26.45 37.12 20.71
C GLN A 57 -26.13 36.73 22.16
N LEU A 58 -25.82 35.46 22.41
CA LEU A 58 -25.68 34.89 23.75
C LEU A 58 -24.23 34.59 24.14
N ALA A 59 -23.31 34.48 23.18
CA ALA A 59 -21.95 33.99 23.39
C ALA A 59 -21.09 34.81 24.38
N ASP A 60 -21.42 36.08 24.63
CA ASP A 60 -20.74 36.90 25.63
C ASP A 60 -21.08 36.46 27.07
N ASP A 61 -22.31 36.00 27.30
CA ASP A 61 -22.80 35.54 28.61
C ASP A 61 -22.68 34.01 28.77
N TYR A 62 -22.66 33.27 27.65
CA TYR A 62 -22.58 31.81 27.56
C TYR A 62 -21.40 31.40 26.66
N PRO A 63 -20.15 31.42 27.17
CA PRO A 63 -18.96 31.16 26.37
C PRO A 63 -18.94 29.80 25.67
N GLU A 64 -19.64 28.80 26.21
CA GLU A 64 -19.80 27.46 25.64
C GLU A 64 -20.39 27.48 24.22
N LEU A 65 -21.24 28.47 23.91
CA LEU A 65 -21.85 28.62 22.59
C LEU A 65 -20.84 29.00 21.51
N ASN A 66 -19.64 29.44 21.88
CA ASN A 66 -18.56 29.64 20.93
C ASN A 66 -18.10 28.32 20.29
N ILE A 67 -18.34 27.17 20.91
CA ILE A 67 -18.06 25.86 20.30
C ILE A 67 -18.99 25.64 19.10
N ASN A 68 -20.30 25.83 19.28
CA ASN A 68 -21.27 25.71 18.19
C ASN A 68 -21.01 26.74 17.09
N LEU A 69 -20.67 27.98 17.45
CA LEU A 69 -20.29 29.02 16.47
C LEU A 69 -19.05 28.62 15.66
N ALA A 70 -18.07 27.97 16.30
CA ALA A 70 -16.89 27.49 15.62
C ALA A 70 -17.20 26.36 14.63
N GLN A 71 -18.05 25.40 15.03
CA GLN A 71 -18.48 24.30 14.16
C GLN A 71 -19.26 24.82 12.95
N ILE A 72 -20.22 25.73 13.16
CA ILE A 72 -20.95 26.38 12.05
C ILE A 72 -19.98 27.13 11.13
N ALA A 73 -19.01 27.86 11.69
CA ALA A 73 -18.02 28.57 10.89
C ALA A 73 -17.13 27.61 10.09
N ALA A 74 -16.76 26.45 10.65
CA ALA A 74 -15.99 25.43 9.94
C ALA A 74 -16.79 24.80 8.79
N GLU A 75 -18.08 24.53 8.98
CA GLU A 75 -18.98 24.06 7.91
C GLU A 75 -19.15 25.09 6.79
N ASP A 76 -19.10 26.38 7.11
CA ASP A 76 -19.10 27.50 6.17
C ASP A 76 -17.71 27.73 5.50
N ASP A 77 -16.72 26.86 5.72
CA ASP A 77 -15.32 26.99 5.24
C ASP A 77 -14.62 28.27 5.76
N ALA A 78 -15.10 28.81 6.89
CA ALA A 78 -14.61 30.02 7.54
C ALA A 78 -13.69 29.66 8.72
N MET A 79 -12.59 28.94 8.44
CA MET A 79 -11.70 28.37 9.45
C MET A 79 -11.08 29.41 10.41
N GLU A 80 -10.69 30.58 9.91
CA GLU A 80 -10.18 31.67 10.77
C GLU A 80 -11.23 32.15 11.78
N GLU A 81 -12.49 32.24 11.36
CA GLU A 81 -13.60 32.62 12.24
C GLU A 81 -13.84 31.54 13.29
N ALA A 82 -13.76 30.27 12.91
CA ALA A 82 -13.91 29.14 13.81
C ALA A 82 -12.89 29.18 14.96
N PHE A 83 -11.60 29.36 14.66
CA PHE A 83 -10.57 29.50 15.69
C PHE A 83 -10.77 30.73 16.57
N LEU A 84 -11.21 31.86 16.01
CA LEU A 84 -11.51 33.07 16.79
C LEU A 84 -12.65 32.85 17.79
N TYR A 85 -13.65 32.02 17.47
CA TYR A 85 -14.69 31.63 18.43
C TYR A 85 -14.09 30.76 19.53
N LEU A 86 -13.33 29.72 19.19
CA LEU A 86 -12.74 28.81 20.18
C LEU A 86 -11.77 29.53 21.13
N ASP A 87 -11.01 30.52 20.64
CA ASP A 87 -10.08 31.33 21.44
C ASP A 87 -10.78 32.21 22.49
N LYS A 88 -12.10 32.46 22.36
CA LYS A 88 -12.88 33.18 23.38
C LYS A 88 -13.17 32.34 24.61
N ILE A 89 -13.02 31.02 24.53
CA ILE A 89 -13.33 30.11 25.63
C ILE A 89 -12.18 30.16 26.66
N PRO A 90 -12.43 30.60 27.91
CA PRO A 90 -11.38 30.70 28.92
C PRO A 90 -10.79 29.34 29.30
N LYS A 91 -9.51 29.30 29.66
CA LYS A 91 -8.81 28.05 30.02
C LYS A 91 -9.34 27.38 31.29
N ASP A 92 -9.95 28.16 32.16
CA ASP A 92 -10.59 27.71 33.40
C ASP A 92 -12.08 27.38 33.21
N SER A 93 -12.61 27.53 31.99
CA SER A 93 -13.97 27.11 31.65
C SER A 93 -14.12 25.59 31.71
N PRO A 94 -15.25 25.08 32.22
CA PRO A 94 -15.60 23.65 32.09
C PRO A 94 -15.56 23.16 30.63
N ASP A 95 -15.85 24.04 29.67
CA ASP A 95 -15.94 23.73 28.24
C ASP A 95 -14.60 23.85 27.51
N TYR A 96 -13.52 24.22 28.21
CA TYR A 96 -12.20 24.36 27.60
C TYR A 96 -11.67 23.04 27.02
N LEU A 97 -12.01 21.91 27.65
CA LEU A 97 -11.69 20.58 27.12
C LEU A 97 -12.35 20.39 25.75
N SER A 98 -13.65 20.62 25.64
CA SER A 98 -14.39 20.51 24.39
C SER A 98 -13.85 21.46 23.32
N ALA A 99 -13.48 22.68 23.70
CA ALA A 99 -12.83 23.63 22.79
C ALA A 99 -11.49 23.11 22.24
N LEU A 100 -10.66 22.47 23.09
CA LEU A 100 -9.39 21.87 22.66
C LEU A 100 -9.61 20.69 21.70
N LEU A 101 -10.64 19.87 21.92
CA LEU A 101 -10.99 18.77 21.02
C LEU A 101 -11.42 19.29 19.65
N VAL A 102 -12.33 20.29 19.62
CA VAL A 102 -12.74 20.90 18.35
C VAL A 102 -11.57 21.61 17.67
N MET A 103 -10.70 22.30 18.41
CA MET A 103 -9.48 22.86 17.83
C MET A 103 -8.59 21.78 17.21
N ALA A 104 -8.44 20.62 17.86
CA ALA A 104 -7.64 19.53 17.33
C ALA A 104 -8.20 19.00 16.01
N ASP A 105 -9.50 18.72 15.96
CA ASP A 105 -10.18 18.25 14.75
C ASP A 105 -10.01 19.26 13.60
N LEU A 106 -10.21 20.56 13.87
CA LEU A 106 -10.05 21.61 12.86
C LEU A 106 -8.61 21.76 12.38
N TYR A 107 -7.62 21.68 13.27
CA TYR A 107 -6.21 21.72 12.85
C TYR A 107 -5.83 20.50 12.01
N ASP A 108 -6.35 19.31 12.32
CA ASP A 108 -6.06 18.11 11.54
C ASP A 108 -6.70 18.17 10.15
N MET A 109 -7.92 18.69 10.02
CA MET A 109 -8.58 18.93 8.72
C MET A 109 -7.78 19.88 7.81
N GLU A 110 -7.11 20.87 8.39
CA GLU A 110 -6.22 21.80 7.66
C GLU A 110 -4.83 21.20 7.34
N GLY A 111 -4.58 19.93 7.72
CA GLY A 111 -3.28 19.28 7.59
C GLY A 111 -2.21 19.80 8.56
N LEU A 112 -2.62 20.56 9.58
CA LEU A 112 -1.77 21.05 10.67
C LEU A 112 -1.76 20.05 11.84
N THR A 113 -1.55 18.77 11.53
CA THR A 113 -1.67 17.64 12.45
C THR A 113 -0.75 17.74 13.68
N ASP A 114 0.44 18.32 13.55
CA ASP A 114 1.32 18.60 14.71
C ASP A 114 0.66 19.56 15.73
N VAL A 115 -0.09 20.56 15.25
CA VAL A 115 -0.80 21.50 16.12
C VAL A 115 -2.01 20.81 16.74
N ALA A 116 -2.73 19.99 15.98
CA ALA A 116 -3.83 19.17 16.50
C ALA A 116 -3.36 18.30 17.67
N ARG A 117 -2.20 17.66 17.51
CA ARG A 117 -1.54 16.87 18.55
C ARG A 117 -1.27 17.68 19.82
N GLU A 118 -0.74 18.89 19.70
CA GLU A 118 -0.49 19.79 20.85
C GLU A 118 -1.78 20.17 21.59
N LYS A 119 -2.91 20.28 20.88
CA LYS A 119 -4.23 20.52 21.51
C LYS A 119 -4.72 19.28 22.24
N LEU A 120 -4.55 18.10 21.65
CA LEU A 120 -4.90 16.83 22.30
C LEU A 120 -4.04 16.52 23.52
N LEU A 121 -2.74 16.86 23.50
CA LEU A 121 -1.89 16.77 24.69
C LEU A 121 -2.39 17.66 25.84
N GLN A 122 -2.85 18.87 25.52
CA GLN A 122 -3.50 19.75 26.51
C GLN A 122 -4.82 19.15 27.01
N ALA A 123 -5.62 18.56 26.11
CA ALA A 123 -6.89 17.92 26.45
C ALA A 123 -6.68 16.73 27.41
N VAL A 124 -5.73 15.84 27.12
CA VAL A 124 -5.35 14.70 27.98
C VAL A 124 -4.87 15.18 29.36
N ALA A 125 -4.13 16.29 29.42
CA ALA A 125 -3.67 16.86 30.68
C ALA A 125 -4.80 17.39 31.56
N ILE A 126 -5.93 17.79 30.97
CA ILE A 126 -7.14 18.24 31.67
C ILE A 126 -7.99 17.04 32.08
N SER A 127 -8.31 16.16 31.14
CA SER A 127 -9.09 14.94 31.36
C SER A 127 -8.53 13.78 30.54
N PRO A 128 -7.85 12.80 31.17
CA PRO A 128 -7.33 11.62 30.49
C PRO A 128 -8.45 10.57 30.28
N GLU A 129 -9.53 10.99 29.65
CA GLU A 129 -10.65 10.10 29.30
C GLU A 129 -10.28 9.17 28.13
N PRO A 130 -10.86 7.96 28.07
CA PRO A 130 -10.50 6.97 27.05
C PRO A 130 -10.56 7.50 25.61
N LEU A 131 -11.60 8.26 25.25
CA LEU A 131 -11.75 8.81 23.90
C LEU A 131 -10.76 9.92 23.58
N VAL A 132 -10.36 10.73 24.58
CA VAL A 132 -9.36 11.79 24.39
C VAL A 132 -7.97 11.19 24.20
N ILE A 133 -7.62 10.18 25.01
CA ILE A 133 -6.38 9.41 24.83
C ILE A 133 -6.38 8.68 23.49
N PHE A 134 -7.51 8.08 23.10
CA PHE A 134 -7.66 7.42 21.80
C PHE A 134 -7.44 8.40 20.64
N GLY A 135 -8.06 9.58 20.67
CA GLY A 135 -7.86 10.61 19.66
C GLY A 135 -6.39 11.04 19.53
N LEU A 136 -5.68 11.22 20.65
CA LEU A 136 -4.25 11.49 20.64
C LEU A 136 -3.44 10.34 20.01
N ALA A 137 -3.80 9.08 20.32
CA ALA A 137 -3.14 7.91 19.76
C ALA A 137 -3.35 7.80 18.23
N GLU A 138 -4.55 8.09 17.72
CA GLU A 138 -4.83 8.13 16.27
C GLU A 138 -4.01 9.23 15.57
N ILE A 139 -3.87 10.40 16.20
CA ILE A 139 -3.00 11.48 15.68
C ILE A 139 -1.52 11.09 15.72
N ASP A 140 -1.07 10.41 16.78
CA ASP A 140 0.30 9.87 16.83
C ASP A 140 0.53 8.81 15.73
N MET A 141 -0.48 7.99 15.41
CA MET A 141 -0.41 7.06 14.27
C MET A 141 -0.29 7.77 12.93
N SER A 142 -1.09 8.82 12.68
CA SER A 142 -1.04 9.56 11.41
C SER A 142 0.28 10.29 11.21
N LEU A 143 0.88 10.80 12.30
CA LEU A 143 2.21 11.41 12.33
C LEU A 143 3.36 10.40 12.32
N GLN A 144 3.06 9.09 12.31
CA GLN A 144 4.06 8.01 12.39
C GLN A 144 4.89 8.00 13.68
N TYR A 145 4.36 8.61 14.75
CA TYR A 145 4.88 8.50 16.12
C TYR A 145 4.42 7.19 16.75
N PHE A 146 4.84 6.08 16.11
CA PHE A 146 4.32 4.74 16.41
C PHE A 146 4.57 4.31 17.86
N LYS A 147 5.65 4.76 18.50
CA LYS A 147 5.96 4.37 19.89
C LYS A 147 5.00 5.04 20.85
N GLU A 148 4.78 6.33 20.68
CA GLU A 148 3.86 7.15 21.45
C GLU A 148 2.42 6.65 21.26
N ALA A 149 2.02 6.37 20.02
CA ALA A 149 0.72 5.77 19.71
C ALA A 149 0.52 4.44 20.46
N ILE A 150 1.50 3.52 20.42
CA ILE A 150 1.44 2.26 21.15
C ILE A 150 1.28 2.50 22.65
N ASP A 151 2.05 3.42 23.23
CA ASP A 151 2.00 3.73 24.65
C ASP A 151 0.62 4.27 25.07
N TYR A 152 -0.04 5.07 24.23
CA TYR A 152 -1.40 5.55 24.48
C TYR A 152 -2.47 4.48 24.27
N TYR A 153 -2.44 3.72 23.16
CA TYR A 153 -3.39 2.63 22.95
C TYR A 153 -3.31 1.56 24.04
N ALA A 154 -2.11 1.26 24.56
CA ALA A 154 -1.91 0.27 25.61
C ALA A 154 -2.54 0.67 26.95
N GLN A 155 -2.86 1.95 27.15
CA GLN A 155 -3.58 2.44 28.35
C GLN A 155 -5.09 2.20 28.27
N LEU A 156 -5.61 1.84 27.10
CA LEU A 156 -7.05 1.73 26.83
C LEU A 156 -7.54 0.28 26.92
N ASP A 157 -8.77 0.11 27.40
CA ASP A 157 -9.46 -1.18 27.28
C ASP A 157 -9.94 -1.37 25.83
N ASN A 158 -9.38 -2.35 25.14
CA ASN A 158 -9.66 -2.60 23.73
C ASN A 158 -11.17 -2.82 23.46
N ARG A 159 -11.87 -3.57 24.32
CA ARG A 159 -13.30 -3.87 24.08
C ARG A 159 -14.16 -2.64 24.25
N HIS A 160 -13.85 -1.82 25.25
CA HIS A 160 -14.56 -0.58 25.47
C HIS A 160 -14.37 0.40 24.32
N ILE A 161 -13.13 0.59 23.85
CA ILE A 161 -12.88 1.48 22.69
C ILE A 161 -13.55 0.93 21.43
N LEU A 162 -13.42 -0.37 21.17
CA LEU A 162 -14.08 -1.02 20.04
C LEU A 162 -15.60 -0.81 20.05
N GLU A 163 -16.25 -0.92 21.21
CA GLU A 163 -17.69 -0.65 21.35
C GLU A 163 -18.04 0.82 21.05
N LEU A 164 -17.17 1.77 21.41
CA LEU A 164 -17.41 3.20 21.21
C LEU A 164 -17.09 3.69 19.81
N THR A 165 -16.05 3.15 19.16
CA THR A 165 -15.47 3.71 17.93
C THR A 165 -15.52 2.75 16.74
N GLY A 166 -15.75 1.46 16.97
CA GLY A 166 -15.58 0.42 15.96
C GLY A 166 -14.12 0.13 15.59
N ILE A 167 -13.15 0.69 16.32
CA ILE A 167 -11.72 0.56 16.04
C ILE A 167 -11.04 -0.27 17.13
N SER A 168 -10.33 -1.33 16.72
CA SER A 168 -9.56 -2.19 17.62
C SER A 168 -8.22 -1.57 17.97
N THR A 169 -7.98 -1.28 19.26
CA THR A 169 -6.66 -0.79 19.70
C THR A 169 -5.57 -1.85 19.51
N TYR A 170 -5.92 -3.14 19.58
CA TYR A 170 -4.98 -4.21 19.23
C TYR A 170 -4.56 -4.19 17.77
N GLN A 171 -5.49 -3.95 16.83
CA GLN A 171 -5.14 -3.81 15.42
C GLN A 171 -4.22 -2.60 15.21
N ARG A 172 -4.53 -1.45 15.82
CA ARG A 172 -3.70 -0.24 15.76
C ARG A 172 -2.29 -0.47 16.29
N ILE A 173 -2.16 -1.12 17.46
CA ILE A 173 -0.87 -1.50 18.04
C ILE A 173 -0.12 -2.47 17.11
N GLY A 174 -0.82 -3.45 16.54
CA GLY A 174 -0.23 -4.40 15.59
C GLY A 174 0.38 -3.69 14.37
N ARG A 175 -0.38 -2.80 13.74
CA ARG A 175 0.09 -1.96 12.62
C ARG A 175 1.30 -1.12 13.01
N ALA A 176 1.25 -0.44 14.16
CA ALA A 176 2.35 0.36 14.66
C ALA A 176 3.63 -0.46 14.88
N TYR A 177 3.52 -1.68 15.41
CA TYR A 177 4.67 -2.58 15.55
C TYR A 177 5.22 -3.02 14.20
N ALA A 178 4.36 -3.30 13.21
CA ALA A 178 4.79 -3.67 11.86
C ALA A 178 5.58 -2.52 11.20
N SER A 179 5.09 -1.27 11.32
CA SER A 179 5.79 -0.09 10.82
C SER A 179 7.14 0.17 11.51
N LEU A 180 7.30 -0.31 12.75
CA LEU A 180 8.58 -0.28 13.48
C LEU A 180 9.50 -1.48 13.15
N GLY A 181 9.11 -2.38 12.24
CA GLY A 181 9.84 -3.60 11.91
C GLY A 181 9.83 -4.66 13.03
N LYS A 182 8.91 -4.55 13.99
CA LYS A 182 8.74 -5.50 15.11
C LYS A 182 7.66 -6.52 14.78
N PHE A 183 7.93 -7.34 13.78
CA PHE A 183 6.93 -8.19 13.14
C PHE A 183 6.31 -9.24 14.07
N GLU A 184 7.07 -9.85 14.99
CA GLU A 184 6.51 -10.85 15.91
C GLU A 184 5.50 -10.23 16.89
N ALA A 185 5.79 -9.02 17.39
CA ALA A 185 4.86 -8.30 18.26
C ALA A 185 3.62 -7.87 17.46
N ALA A 186 3.80 -7.41 16.23
CA ALA A 186 2.69 -7.06 15.34
C ALA A 186 1.74 -8.24 15.11
N ILE A 187 2.28 -9.42 14.79
CA ILE A 187 1.51 -10.66 14.63
C ILE A 187 0.72 -10.97 15.90
N GLU A 188 1.33 -10.91 17.09
CA GLU A 188 0.63 -11.23 18.35
C GLU A 188 -0.59 -10.30 18.58
N PHE A 189 -0.44 -9.00 18.32
CA PHE A 189 -1.53 -8.04 18.50
C PHE A 189 -2.61 -8.17 17.42
N LEU A 190 -2.24 -8.43 16.17
CA LEU A 190 -3.20 -8.70 15.10
C LEU A 190 -3.97 -10.00 15.34
N GLU A 191 -3.32 -11.08 15.81
CA GLU A 191 -3.98 -12.32 16.22
C GLU A 191 -5.02 -12.06 17.32
N LYS A 192 -4.70 -11.22 18.31
CA LYS A 192 -5.65 -10.80 19.36
C LYS A 192 -6.82 -9.99 18.81
N ALA A 193 -6.58 -9.08 17.87
CA ALA A 193 -7.62 -8.27 17.24
C ALA A 193 -8.62 -9.17 16.51
N VAL A 194 -8.13 -10.03 15.60
CA VAL A 194 -8.94 -10.97 14.81
C VAL A 194 -9.71 -11.96 15.69
N ALA A 195 -9.15 -12.35 16.84
CA ALA A 195 -9.83 -13.24 17.78
C ALA A 195 -10.99 -12.58 18.55
N ILE A 196 -10.97 -11.25 18.71
CA ILE A 196 -12.04 -10.49 19.34
C ILE A 196 -13.14 -10.17 18.34
N GLU A 197 -12.75 -9.61 17.20
CA GLU A 197 -13.65 -9.24 16.13
C GLU A 197 -12.97 -9.52 14.79
N TYR A 198 -13.69 -10.22 13.93
CA TYR A 198 -13.23 -10.49 12.58
C TYR A 198 -13.40 -9.22 11.73
N GLU A 199 -12.32 -8.74 11.14
CA GLU A 199 -12.29 -7.65 10.18
C GLU A 199 -11.41 -8.08 9.01
N ASP A 200 -11.91 -7.94 7.78
CA ASP A 200 -11.21 -8.41 6.57
C ASP A 200 -9.81 -7.82 6.44
N GLU A 201 -9.67 -6.51 6.69
CA GLU A 201 -8.39 -5.79 6.58
C GLU A 201 -7.36 -6.31 7.61
N ALA A 202 -7.77 -6.50 8.87
CA ALA A 202 -6.89 -7.02 9.91
C ALA A 202 -6.41 -8.46 9.60
N VAL A 203 -7.29 -9.27 9.01
CA VAL A 203 -6.97 -10.66 8.62
C VAL A 203 -6.01 -10.68 7.44
N PHE A 204 -6.23 -9.81 6.45
CA PHE A 204 -5.33 -9.67 5.30
C PHE A 204 -3.95 -9.20 5.73
N GLU A 205 -3.86 -8.19 6.59
CA GLU A 205 -2.60 -7.70 7.17
C GLU A 205 -1.87 -8.79 7.95
N LEU A 206 -2.57 -9.53 8.81
CA LEU A 206 -2.01 -10.63 9.56
C LEU A 206 -1.48 -11.74 8.65
N ALA A 207 -2.25 -12.12 7.63
CA ALA A 207 -1.85 -13.17 6.68
C ALA A 207 -0.62 -12.78 5.88
N THR A 208 -0.56 -11.53 5.41
CA THR A 208 0.59 -10.97 4.68
C THR A 208 1.83 -10.93 5.55
N LEU A 209 1.68 -10.45 6.79
CA LEU A 209 2.80 -10.37 7.72
C LEU A 209 3.33 -11.77 8.12
N LEU A 210 2.44 -12.76 8.24
CA LEU A 210 2.83 -14.15 8.45
C LEU A 210 3.59 -14.72 7.25
N TYR A 211 3.20 -14.38 6.03
CA TYR A 211 3.92 -14.76 4.82
C TYR A 211 5.34 -14.14 4.79
N ASP A 212 5.45 -12.84 5.08
CA ASP A 212 6.75 -12.14 5.12
C ASP A 212 7.69 -12.67 6.20
N GLN A 213 7.14 -13.29 7.25
CA GLN A 213 7.89 -13.99 8.31
C GLN A 213 8.07 -15.49 8.04
N GLU A 214 7.88 -15.92 6.79
CA GLU A 214 8.03 -17.31 6.33
C GLU A 214 7.12 -18.32 7.05
N ASN A 215 6.05 -17.84 7.71
CA ASN A 215 5.07 -18.66 8.40
C ASN A 215 3.90 -19.00 7.48
N TYR A 216 4.23 -19.62 6.34
CA TYR A 216 3.31 -19.90 5.24
C TYR A 216 2.09 -20.72 5.65
N GLN A 217 2.26 -21.65 6.59
CA GLN A 217 1.16 -22.48 7.12
C GLN A 217 0.06 -21.63 7.77
N LYS A 218 0.44 -20.69 8.66
CA LYS A 218 -0.53 -19.81 9.30
C LYS A 218 -1.05 -18.76 8.32
N ALA A 219 -0.19 -18.20 7.46
CA ALA A 219 -0.62 -17.26 6.42
C ALA A 219 -1.73 -17.88 5.55
N ASN A 220 -1.54 -19.11 5.08
CA ASN A 220 -2.52 -19.86 4.30
C ASN A 220 -3.84 -20.09 5.06
N LEU A 221 -3.81 -20.26 6.38
CA LEU A 221 -5.02 -20.39 7.20
C LEU A 221 -5.83 -19.08 7.22
N TYR A 222 -5.17 -17.94 7.43
CA TYR A 222 -5.85 -16.64 7.46
C TYR A 222 -6.29 -16.16 6.07
N PHE A 223 -5.48 -16.37 5.03
CA PHE A 223 -5.93 -16.14 3.66
C PHE A 223 -7.12 -17.03 3.28
N LYS A 224 -7.14 -18.29 3.71
CA LYS A 224 -8.28 -19.18 3.49
C LYS A 224 -9.53 -18.71 4.23
N GLN A 225 -9.36 -18.21 5.45
CA GLN A 225 -10.44 -17.61 6.22
C GLN A 225 -11.03 -16.41 5.47
N LEU A 226 -10.19 -15.50 4.98
CA LEU A 226 -10.59 -14.34 4.18
C LEU A 226 -11.30 -14.76 2.89
N GLU A 227 -10.76 -15.69 2.10
CA GLU A 227 -11.41 -16.25 0.90
C GLU A 227 -12.81 -16.80 1.22
N THR A 228 -12.98 -17.42 2.39
CA THR A 228 -14.26 -18.06 2.78
C THR A 228 -15.32 -17.05 3.19
N ILE A 229 -14.92 -15.96 3.85
CA ILE A 229 -15.84 -14.96 4.41
C ILE A 229 -16.10 -13.85 3.41
N ASN A 230 -15.05 -13.31 2.79
CA ASN A 230 -15.12 -12.25 1.80
C ASN A 230 -14.28 -12.63 0.55
N PRO A 231 -14.83 -13.47 -0.35
CA PRO A 231 -14.15 -13.85 -1.58
C PRO A 231 -13.94 -12.67 -2.55
N ASP A 232 -14.56 -11.51 -2.32
CA ASP A 232 -14.44 -10.32 -3.15
C ASP A 232 -13.44 -9.30 -2.58
N PHE A 233 -12.80 -9.59 -1.44
CA PHE A 233 -11.76 -8.73 -0.89
C PHE A 233 -10.68 -8.46 -1.95
N PRO A 234 -10.25 -7.20 -2.17
CA PRO A 234 -9.30 -6.89 -3.24
C PRO A 234 -7.90 -7.41 -2.94
N GLY A 235 -7.27 -8.04 -3.93
CA GLY A 235 -5.81 -8.31 -3.93
C GLY A 235 -5.32 -9.48 -3.08
N TYR A 236 -6.17 -10.14 -2.28
CA TYR A 236 -5.69 -11.25 -1.44
C TYR A 236 -5.19 -12.46 -2.23
N GLU A 237 -5.68 -12.66 -3.47
CA GLU A 237 -5.28 -13.82 -4.28
C GLU A 237 -3.79 -13.87 -4.56
N TYR A 238 -3.13 -12.70 -4.70
CA TYR A 238 -1.71 -12.64 -4.98
C TYR A 238 -0.89 -13.15 -3.79
N GLY A 239 -1.09 -12.55 -2.60
CA GLY A 239 -0.40 -12.98 -1.38
C GLY A 239 -0.71 -14.43 -1.01
N TYR A 240 -1.95 -14.87 -1.21
CA TYR A 240 -2.33 -16.26 -0.94
C TYR A 240 -1.70 -17.24 -1.94
N ALA A 241 -1.65 -16.91 -3.23
CA ALA A 241 -1.00 -17.74 -4.23
C ALA A 241 0.51 -17.88 -3.96
N LEU A 242 1.19 -16.79 -3.60
CA LEU A 242 2.60 -16.82 -3.17
C LEU A 242 2.79 -17.73 -1.96
N SER A 243 1.97 -17.56 -0.92
CA SER A 243 2.06 -18.37 0.30
C SER A 243 1.77 -19.86 0.07
N LEU A 244 0.91 -20.21 -0.90
CA LEU A 244 0.71 -21.60 -1.31
C LEU A 244 1.89 -22.15 -2.12
N HIS A 245 2.51 -21.31 -2.95
CA HIS A 245 3.67 -21.69 -3.76
C HIS A 245 4.87 -22.04 -2.89
N GLU A 246 5.14 -21.26 -1.84
CA GLU A 246 6.18 -21.56 -0.84
C GLU A 246 5.92 -22.86 -0.06
N GLU A 247 4.66 -23.29 0.05
CA GLU A 247 4.29 -24.61 0.58
C GLU A 247 4.30 -25.73 -0.48
N HIS A 248 4.85 -25.47 -1.66
CA HIS A 248 4.89 -26.39 -2.82
C HIS A 248 3.50 -26.83 -3.31
N LYS A 249 2.45 -26.03 -3.06
CA LYS A 249 1.10 -26.26 -3.55
C LYS A 249 0.85 -25.51 -4.87
N THR A 250 1.77 -25.67 -5.82
CA THR A 250 1.84 -24.91 -7.10
C THR A 250 0.53 -24.95 -7.89
N GLN A 251 -0.16 -26.09 -7.92
CA GLN A 251 -1.46 -26.21 -8.62
C GLN A 251 -2.56 -25.34 -7.99
N GLU A 252 -2.60 -25.27 -6.65
CA GLU A 252 -3.58 -24.45 -5.93
C GLU A 252 -3.24 -22.97 -6.03
N ALA A 253 -1.93 -22.63 -5.98
CA ALA A 253 -1.44 -21.29 -6.23
C ALA A 253 -1.85 -20.79 -7.62
N LEU A 254 -1.69 -21.61 -8.67
CA LEU A 254 -2.09 -21.23 -10.03
C LEU A 254 -3.60 -20.99 -10.13
N ARG A 255 -4.42 -21.81 -9.46
CA ARG A 255 -5.87 -21.62 -9.41
C ARG A 255 -6.24 -20.27 -8.81
N LEU A 256 -5.55 -19.85 -7.74
CA LEU A 256 -5.76 -18.56 -7.10
C LEU A 256 -5.27 -17.40 -7.96
N ALA A 257 -4.09 -17.51 -8.57
CA ALA A 257 -3.60 -16.50 -9.49
C ALA A 257 -4.60 -16.26 -10.64
N GLN A 258 -5.13 -17.35 -11.23
CA GLN A 258 -6.20 -17.30 -12.22
C GLN A 258 -7.51 -16.72 -11.70
N GLN A 259 -7.81 -16.88 -10.41
CA GLN A 259 -8.98 -16.26 -9.78
C GLN A 259 -8.80 -14.76 -9.67
N GLY A 260 -7.64 -14.29 -9.21
CA GLY A 260 -7.29 -12.87 -9.18
C GLY A 260 -7.37 -12.25 -10.58
N LEU A 261 -6.83 -12.93 -11.60
CA LEU A 261 -6.89 -12.48 -13.00
C LEU A 261 -8.33 -12.41 -13.56
N ARG A 262 -9.29 -13.17 -13.03
CA ARG A 262 -10.71 -13.00 -13.40
C ARG A 262 -11.32 -11.72 -12.83
N LYS A 263 -10.81 -11.23 -11.70
CA LYS A 263 -11.22 -9.95 -11.10
C LYS A 263 -10.51 -8.77 -11.76
N ASN A 264 -9.21 -8.90 -11.98
CA ASN A 264 -8.38 -7.91 -12.66
C ASN A 264 -7.48 -8.60 -13.70
N ALA A 265 -7.91 -8.59 -14.96
CA ALA A 265 -7.20 -9.28 -16.05
C ALA A 265 -5.85 -8.64 -16.43
N PHE A 266 -5.59 -7.41 -15.96
CA PHE A 266 -4.40 -6.63 -16.31
C PHE A 266 -3.42 -6.49 -15.14
N ASP A 267 -3.59 -7.28 -14.08
CA ASP A 267 -2.67 -7.29 -12.95
C ASP A 267 -1.34 -7.96 -13.34
N SER A 268 -0.29 -7.16 -13.52
CA SER A 268 1.02 -7.62 -13.98
C SER A 268 1.67 -8.60 -13.01
N HIS A 269 1.51 -8.38 -11.70
CA HIS A 269 2.05 -9.27 -10.67
C HIS A 269 1.41 -10.66 -10.72
N LEU A 270 0.08 -10.71 -10.90
CA LEU A 270 -0.64 -11.98 -11.05
C LEU A 270 -0.33 -12.68 -12.39
N LEU A 271 -0.12 -11.93 -13.48
CA LEU A 271 0.27 -12.50 -14.77
C LEU A 271 1.65 -13.14 -14.70
N LEU A 272 2.63 -12.45 -14.11
CA LEU A 272 3.99 -12.97 -13.90
C LEU A 272 3.97 -14.22 -13.00
N LEU A 273 3.22 -14.17 -11.89
CA LEU A 273 3.08 -15.32 -11.00
C LEU A 273 2.40 -16.51 -11.71
N ALA A 274 1.30 -16.28 -12.43
CA ALA A 274 0.61 -17.32 -13.18
C ALA A 274 1.52 -17.93 -14.27
N SER A 275 2.36 -17.12 -14.91
CA SER A 275 3.35 -17.62 -15.86
C SER A 275 4.35 -18.54 -15.18
N GLN A 276 4.97 -18.09 -14.08
CA GLN A 276 5.95 -18.87 -13.34
C GLN A 276 5.36 -20.21 -12.87
N LEU A 277 4.18 -20.18 -12.26
CA LEU A 277 3.50 -21.38 -11.77
C LEU A 277 3.13 -22.33 -12.90
N SER A 278 2.75 -21.81 -14.08
CA SER A 278 2.46 -22.64 -15.25
C SER A 278 3.74 -23.30 -15.79
N TYR A 279 4.85 -22.57 -15.82
CA TYR A 279 6.15 -23.10 -16.25
C TYR A 279 6.63 -24.22 -15.32
N GLU A 280 6.54 -24.04 -14.00
CA GLU A 280 6.88 -25.06 -13.00
C GLU A 280 6.01 -26.33 -13.11
N LEU A 281 4.77 -26.19 -13.59
CA LEU A 281 3.85 -27.30 -13.88
C LEU A 281 4.07 -27.91 -15.28
N HIS A 282 5.12 -27.50 -15.99
CA HIS A 282 5.44 -27.91 -17.36
C HIS A 282 4.36 -27.55 -18.39
N ASP A 283 3.58 -26.51 -18.12
CA ASP A 283 2.61 -25.92 -19.05
C ASP A 283 3.21 -24.66 -19.70
N SER A 284 4.20 -24.87 -20.57
CA SER A 284 4.93 -23.79 -21.25
C SER A 284 4.01 -22.94 -22.13
N GLN A 285 2.91 -23.51 -22.64
CA GLN A 285 1.96 -22.77 -23.49
C GLN A 285 1.20 -21.71 -22.69
N ASN A 286 0.68 -22.07 -21.50
CA ASN A 286 0.04 -21.09 -20.64
C ASN A 286 1.06 -20.13 -20.03
N ALA A 287 2.27 -20.60 -19.70
CA ALA A 287 3.34 -19.74 -19.23
C ALA A 287 3.67 -18.60 -20.22
N GLU A 288 3.83 -18.95 -21.50
CA GLU A 288 3.99 -17.99 -22.60
C GLU A 288 2.79 -17.05 -22.71
N SER A 289 1.56 -17.60 -22.69
CA SER A 289 0.35 -16.80 -22.84
C SER A 289 0.21 -15.74 -21.75
N TYR A 290 0.60 -16.05 -20.51
CA TYR A 290 0.60 -15.07 -19.43
C TYR A 290 1.71 -14.02 -19.58
N LEU A 291 2.90 -14.39 -20.04
CA LEU A 291 3.99 -13.41 -20.31
C LEU A 291 3.62 -12.44 -21.42
N LEU A 292 3.01 -12.93 -22.50
CA LEU A 292 2.54 -12.08 -23.58
C LEU A 292 1.46 -11.11 -23.10
N GLN A 293 0.53 -11.57 -22.25
CA GLN A 293 -0.44 -10.67 -21.61
C GLN A 293 0.23 -9.65 -20.69
N ALA A 294 1.23 -10.06 -19.90
CA ALA A 294 1.98 -9.15 -19.03
C ALA A 294 2.69 -8.07 -19.83
N LYS A 295 3.27 -8.43 -20.98
CA LYS A 295 3.97 -7.51 -21.88
C LYS A 295 3.08 -6.38 -22.39
N GLU A 296 1.79 -6.64 -22.63
CA GLU A 296 0.85 -5.62 -23.12
C GLU A 296 0.49 -4.56 -22.06
N VAL A 297 0.74 -4.83 -20.78
CA VAL A 297 0.36 -3.93 -19.67
C VAL A 297 1.54 -3.37 -18.88
N ALA A 298 2.75 -3.89 -19.11
CA ALA A 298 3.92 -3.52 -18.34
C ALA A 298 4.49 -2.17 -18.79
N ASP A 299 4.83 -1.32 -17.82
CA ASP A 299 5.61 -0.10 -18.06
C ASP A 299 7.09 -0.44 -18.33
N ASP A 300 7.58 -1.54 -17.76
CA ASP A 300 8.92 -2.10 -17.94
C ASP A 300 8.80 -3.61 -18.26
N ASP A 301 9.26 -4.01 -19.44
CA ASP A 301 9.15 -5.36 -19.94
C ASP A 301 10.46 -6.17 -19.83
N GLU A 302 11.51 -5.66 -19.19
CA GLU A 302 12.82 -6.32 -19.12
C GLU A 302 12.73 -7.74 -18.53
N GLU A 303 12.06 -7.90 -17.38
CA GLU A 303 11.85 -9.21 -16.75
C GLU A 303 11.03 -10.14 -17.65
N ILE A 304 10.02 -9.60 -18.33
CA ILE A 304 9.11 -10.36 -19.21
C ILE A 304 9.88 -10.87 -20.43
N LEU A 305 10.70 -10.01 -21.05
CA LEU A 305 11.56 -10.35 -22.19
C LEU A 305 12.59 -11.41 -21.79
N MET A 306 13.21 -11.30 -20.61
CA MET A 306 14.13 -12.32 -20.09
C MET A 306 13.45 -13.69 -19.97
N ARG A 307 12.24 -13.72 -19.38
CA ARG A 307 11.47 -14.97 -19.20
C ARG A 307 11.02 -15.56 -20.54
N LEU A 308 10.56 -14.73 -21.49
CA LEU A 308 10.19 -15.16 -22.84
C LEU A 308 11.40 -15.68 -23.62
N ALA A 309 12.54 -14.97 -23.59
CA ALA A 309 13.76 -15.39 -24.27
C ALA A 309 14.23 -16.75 -23.76
N THR A 310 14.23 -16.95 -22.44
CA THR A 310 14.56 -18.26 -21.83
C THR A 310 13.59 -19.35 -22.31
N LEU A 311 12.28 -19.10 -22.22
CA LEU A 311 11.26 -20.07 -22.60
C LEU A 311 11.32 -20.46 -24.08
N TYR A 312 11.57 -19.50 -24.98
CA TYR A 312 11.73 -19.76 -26.40
C TYR A 312 13.04 -20.46 -26.74
N PHE A 313 14.13 -20.09 -26.06
CA PHE A 313 15.43 -20.73 -26.26
C PHE A 313 15.39 -22.20 -25.86
N GLU A 314 14.80 -22.54 -24.70
CA GLU A 314 14.63 -23.92 -24.26
C GLU A 314 13.72 -24.75 -25.17
N ALA A 315 12.81 -24.10 -25.90
CA ALA A 315 11.91 -24.73 -26.86
C ALA A 315 12.50 -24.80 -28.28
N ASP A 316 13.78 -24.46 -28.47
CA ASP A 316 14.45 -24.33 -29.78
C ASP A 316 13.73 -23.39 -30.77
N ARG A 317 12.94 -22.43 -30.26
CA ARG A 317 12.21 -21.42 -31.04
C ARG A 317 13.08 -20.20 -31.27
N PHE A 318 14.22 -20.39 -31.94
CA PHE A 318 15.23 -19.34 -32.08
C PHE A 318 14.73 -18.11 -32.84
N GLU A 319 13.84 -18.28 -33.83
CA GLU A 319 13.21 -17.16 -34.53
C GLU A 319 12.40 -16.26 -33.59
N ASP A 320 11.72 -16.85 -32.60
CA ASP A 320 10.96 -16.09 -31.61
C ASP A 320 11.89 -15.40 -30.60
N VAL A 321 13.01 -16.03 -30.21
CA VAL A 321 14.03 -15.40 -29.36
C VAL A 321 14.59 -14.15 -30.04
N VAL A 322 15.03 -14.24 -31.29
CA VAL A 322 15.61 -13.08 -32.00
C VAL A 322 14.56 -12.02 -32.34
N ALA A 323 13.26 -12.37 -32.37
CA ALA A 323 12.18 -11.40 -32.49
C ALA A 323 11.99 -10.53 -31.23
N LEU A 324 12.56 -10.95 -30.09
CA LEU A 324 12.60 -10.14 -28.87
C LEU A 324 13.74 -9.12 -28.88
N ASP A 325 14.75 -9.24 -29.78
CA ASP A 325 15.89 -8.32 -29.88
C ASP A 325 15.43 -6.89 -30.15
N ASN A 326 15.54 -6.04 -29.13
CA ASN A 326 15.16 -4.64 -29.20
C ASN A 326 16.09 -3.80 -28.29
N ASP A 327 16.00 -2.48 -28.44
CA ASP A 327 16.87 -1.55 -27.70
C ASP A 327 16.48 -1.38 -26.20
N THR A 328 15.42 -2.04 -25.70
CA THR A 328 14.98 -1.95 -24.29
C THR A 328 15.56 -3.05 -23.41
N ILE A 329 16.12 -4.12 -24.00
CA ILE A 329 16.78 -5.18 -23.25
C ILE A 329 18.14 -4.67 -22.77
N ASP A 330 18.29 -4.47 -21.46
CA ASP A 330 19.57 -4.16 -20.83
C ASP A 330 20.22 -5.39 -20.18
N ASN A 331 19.41 -6.36 -19.72
CA ASN A 331 19.89 -7.58 -19.08
C ASN A 331 20.89 -8.35 -19.94
N VAL A 332 22.12 -8.42 -19.43
CA VAL A 332 23.28 -9.02 -20.11
C VAL A 332 23.07 -10.51 -20.44
N LEU A 333 22.40 -11.26 -19.55
CA LEU A 333 22.11 -12.68 -19.79
C LEU A 333 21.04 -12.88 -20.86
N THR A 334 20.05 -11.99 -20.93
CA THR A 334 19.06 -11.97 -22.02
C THR A 334 19.73 -11.68 -23.36
N LYS A 335 20.61 -10.66 -23.41
CA LYS A 335 21.40 -10.35 -24.62
C LYS A 335 22.26 -11.53 -25.08
N TRP A 336 22.92 -12.21 -24.14
CA TRP A 336 23.68 -13.42 -24.47
C TRP A 336 22.78 -14.56 -24.97
N THR A 337 21.60 -14.74 -24.40
CA THR A 337 20.60 -15.72 -24.88
C THR A 337 20.15 -15.42 -26.31
N ILE A 338 19.90 -14.15 -26.62
CA ILE A 338 19.59 -13.68 -27.98
C ILE A 338 20.78 -13.91 -28.92
N ALA A 339 22.01 -13.66 -28.47
CA ALA A 339 23.22 -13.92 -29.26
C ALA A 339 23.38 -15.41 -29.60
N LYS A 340 23.09 -16.31 -28.66
CA LYS A 340 23.06 -17.76 -28.91
C LYS A 340 21.97 -18.14 -29.92
N ALA A 341 20.80 -17.51 -29.88
CA ALA A 341 19.75 -17.75 -30.87
C ALA A 341 20.15 -17.26 -32.28
N TYR A 342 20.79 -16.09 -32.39
CA TYR A 342 21.36 -15.64 -33.66
C TYR A 342 22.42 -16.59 -34.20
N HIS A 343 23.26 -17.17 -33.33
CA HIS A 343 24.25 -18.17 -33.71
C HIS A 343 23.58 -19.44 -34.25
N ALA A 344 22.55 -19.94 -33.57
CA ALA A 344 21.77 -21.10 -34.00
C ALA A 344 21.07 -20.88 -35.36
N LEU A 345 20.72 -19.63 -35.69
CA LEU A 345 20.15 -19.22 -36.98
C LEU A 345 21.20 -18.83 -38.04
N GLU A 346 22.48 -19.06 -37.77
CA GLU A 346 23.61 -18.74 -38.66
C GLU A 346 23.70 -17.24 -39.03
N GLN A 347 23.22 -16.34 -38.16
CA GLN A 347 23.29 -14.89 -38.35
C GLN A 347 24.59 -14.32 -37.75
N GLU A 348 25.68 -14.50 -38.50
CA GLU A 348 27.06 -14.21 -38.08
C GLU A 348 27.30 -12.78 -37.56
N GLU A 349 26.82 -11.77 -38.29
CA GLU A 349 27.08 -10.35 -37.96
C GLU A 349 26.48 -9.97 -36.61
N LYS A 350 25.21 -10.33 -36.39
CA LYS A 350 24.48 -10.08 -35.13
C LYS A 350 25.07 -10.89 -33.97
N THR A 351 25.40 -12.15 -34.22
CA THR A 351 26.06 -13.04 -33.24
C THR A 351 27.34 -12.39 -32.71
N LEU A 352 28.28 -12.04 -33.59
CA LEU A 352 29.55 -11.44 -33.18
C LEU A 352 29.38 -10.07 -32.51
N SER A 353 28.39 -9.29 -32.94
CA SER A 353 28.12 -7.98 -32.34
C SER A 353 27.68 -8.12 -30.88
N LEU A 354 26.65 -8.93 -30.62
CA LEU A 354 26.10 -9.10 -29.27
C LEU A 354 27.11 -9.78 -28.33
N TYR A 355 27.83 -10.81 -28.80
CA TYR A 355 28.88 -11.44 -27.98
C TYR A 355 29.98 -10.46 -27.58
N LYS A 356 30.36 -9.50 -28.45
CA LYS A 356 31.33 -8.45 -28.10
C LYS A 356 30.74 -7.44 -27.11
N GLU A 357 29.46 -7.11 -27.26
CA GLU A 357 28.75 -6.20 -26.37
C GLU A 357 28.72 -6.75 -24.93
N VAL A 358 28.35 -8.01 -24.74
CA VAL A 358 28.24 -8.62 -23.41
C VAL A 358 29.58 -9.11 -22.84
N ALA A 359 30.66 -9.10 -23.62
CA ALA A 359 31.93 -9.74 -23.24
C ALA A 359 32.63 -9.08 -22.04
N GLU A 360 32.48 -7.77 -21.86
CA GLU A 360 33.07 -7.06 -20.72
C GLU A 360 32.32 -7.39 -19.42
N ASP A 361 30.98 -7.36 -19.47
CA ASP A 361 30.13 -7.64 -18.32
C ASP A 361 30.18 -9.12 -17.90
N LEU A 362 30.33 -10.04 -18.87
CA LEU A 362 30.44 -11.49 -18.64
C LEU A 362 31.89 -12.00 -18.59
N ALA A 363 32.87 -11.12 -18.45
CA ALA A 363 34.29 -11.49 -18.48
C ALA A 363 34.71 -12.48 -17.39
N GLU A 364 33.93 -12.59 -16.31
CA GLU A 364 34.18 -13.53 -15.20
C GLU A 364 33.17 -14.69 -15.14
N ASN A 365 32.29 -14.83 -16.14
CA ASN A 365 31.34 -15.94 -16.22
C ASN A 365 31.98 -17.12 -17.01
N PRO A 366 32.28 -18.27 -16.37
CA PRO A 366 32.97 -19.37 -17.05
C PRO A 366 32.18 -19.96 -18.22
N GLU A 367 30.86 -20.09 -18.10
CA GLU A 367 30.00 -20.63 -19.16
C GLU A 367 30.05 -19.73 -20.40
N PHE A 368 29.94 -18.42 -20.20
CA PHE A 368 30.08 -17.45 -21.28
C PHE A 368 31.47 -17.49 -21.92
N LEU A 369 32.54 -17.51 -21.11
CA LEU A 369 33.91 -17.55 -21.64
C LEU A 369 34.16 -18.80 -22.48
N GLN A 370 33.63 -19.95 -22.06
CA GLN A 370 33.71 -21.19 -22.81
C GLN A 370 33.01 -21.07 -24.17
N ASP A 371 31.74 -20.63 -24.18
CA ASP A 371 30.97 -20.44 -25.40
C ASP A 371 31.63 -19.42 -26.34
N TYR A 372 32.08 -18.30 -25.79
CA TYR A 372 32.71 -17.24 -26.56
C TYR A 372 34.06 -17.67 -27.16
N ALA A 373 34.83 -18.51 -26.47
CA ALA A 373 36.08 -19.05 -26.99
C ALA A 373 35.86 -19.94 -28.23
N TYR A 374 34.86 -20.82 -28.20
CA TYR A 374 34.48 -21.64 -29.35
C TYR A 374 34.00 -20.78 -30.50
N LEU A 375 33.15 -19.79 -30.22
CA LEU A 375 32.64 -18.84 -31.20
C LEU A 375 33.78 -18.07 -31.87
N LEU A 376 34.72 -17.50 -31.10
CA LEU A 376 35.87 -16.77 -31.65
C LEU A 376 36.72 -17.64 -32.56
N ARG A 377 36.89 -18.92 -32.24
CA ARG A 377 37.59 -19.88 -33.09
C ARG A 377 36.83 -20.16 -34.39
N GLU A 378 35.52 -20.30 -34.32
CA GLU A 378 34.65 -20.46 -35.50
C GLU A 378 34.77 -19.27 -36.46
N PHE A 379 34.78 -18.04 -35.93
CA PHE A 379 34.95 -16.82 -36.71
C PHE A 379 36.41 -16.47 -37.08
N GLY A 380 37.37 -17.34 -36.77
CA GLY A 380 38.78 -17.15 -37.11
C GLY A 380 39.53 -16.08 -36.28
N GLU A 381 38.94 -15.61 -35.18
CA GLU A 381 39.55 -14.67 -34.23
C GLU A 381 40.51 -15.39 -33.26
N LEU A 382 41.43 -16.19 -33.81
CA LEU A 382 42.27 -17.15 -33.08
C LEU A 382 43.06 -16.52 -31.92
N THR A 383 43.61 -15.32 -32.11
CA THR A 383 44.35 -14.61 -31.05
C THR A 383 43.46 -14.26 -29.86
N LYS A 384 42.20 -13.89 -30.09
CA LYS A 384 41.24 -13.63 -29.01
C LYS A 384 40.76 -14.94 -28.40
N ALA A 385 40.50 -15.96 -29.21
CA ALA A 385 40.11 -17.28 -28.74
C ALA A 385 41.14 -17.84 -27.73
N VAL A 386 42.45 -17.75 -28.04
CA VAL A 386 43.53 -18.14 -27.10
C VAL A 386 43.46 -17.36 -25.79
N LYS A 387 43.29 -16.03 -25.85
CA LYS A 387 43.21 -15.18 -24.65
C LYS A 387 42.01 -15.55 -23.77
N VAL A 388 40.83 -15.68 -24.36
CA VAL A 388 39.59 -16.03 -23.66
C VAL A 388 39.69 -17.43 -23.07
N THR A 389 40.18 -18.40 -23.85
CA THR A 389 40.39 -19.80 -23.37
C THR A 389 41.39 -19.85 -22.22
N THR A 390 42.48 -19.08 -22.28
CA THR A 390 43.47 -18.99 -21.19
C THR A 390 42.84 -18.39 -19.94
N HIS A 391 42.01 -17.34 -20.09
CA HIS A 391 41.29 -16.73 -18.98
C HIS A 391 40.31 -17.72 -18.32
N TYR A 392 39.52 -18.42 -19.14
CA TYR A 392 38.64 -19.50 -18.69
C TYR A 392 39.40 -20.58 -17.88
N LEU A 393 40.53 -21.08 -18.40
CA LEU A 393 41.32 -22.12 -17.72
C LEU A 393 41.98 -21.64 -16.42
N ASN A 394 42.18 -20.33 -16.23
CA ASN A 394 42.60 -19.81 -14.92
C ASN A 394 41.49 -19.96 -13.86
N GLN A 395 40.23 -19.92 -14.28
CA GLN A 395 39.07 -20.11 -13.41
C GLN A 395 38.69 -21.59 -13.27
N VAL A 396 38.82 -22.36 -14.35
CA VAL A 396 38.46 -23.79 -14.43
C VAL A 396 39.67 -24.62 -14.92
N PRO A 397 40.72 -24.78 -14.10
CA PRO A 397 42.00 -25.37 -14.53
C PRO A 397 41.93 -26.87 -14.86
N ASP A 398 40.89 -27.56 -14.37
CA ASP A 398 40.72 -28.99 -14.55
C ASP A 398 39.91 -29.36 -15.80
N ASP A 399 39.46 -28.39 -16.61
CA ASP A 399 38.77 -28.67 -17.88
C ASP A 399 39.78 -29.11 -18.96
N VAL A 400 39.97 -30.43 -19.03
CA VAL A 400 40.84 -31.10 -20.00
C VAL A 400 40.44 -30.82 -21.45
N ASN A 401 39.14 -30.64 -21.74
CA ASN A 401 38.67 -30.37 -23.10
C ASN A 401 39.08 -28.97 -23.53
N MET A 402 38.94 -27.99 -22.65
CA MET A 402 39.36 -26.62 -22.92
C MET A 402 40.88 -26.47 -22.98
N GLN A 403 41.63 -27.26 -22.21
CA GLN A 403 43.09 -27.32 -22.34
C GLN A 403 43.51 -27.86 -23.71
N ALA A 404 42.89 -28.97 -24.16
CA ALA A 404 43.17 -29.51 -25.49
C ALA A 404 42.77 -28.54 -26.61
N PHE A 405 41.67 -27.81 -26.42
CA PHE A 405 41.24 -26.75 -27.33
C PHE A 405 42.26 -25.59 -27.40
N LEU A 406 42.80 -25.15 -26.26
CA LEU A 406 43.85 -24.14 -26.20
C LEU A 406 45.12 -24.57 -26.95
N ASP A 407 45.55 -25.82 -26.75
CA ASP A 407 46.73 -26.38 -27.41
C ASP A 407 46.54 -26.36 -28.94
N HIS A 408 45.37 -26.80 -29.43
CA HIS A 408 45.04 -26.76 -30.85
C HIS A 408 45.01 -25.33 -31.42
N LEU A 409 44.46 -24.36 -30.67
CA LEU A 409 44.47 -22.95 -31.08
C LEU A 409 45.90 -22.39 -31.22
N ASN A 410 46.80 -22.76 -30.32
CA ASN A 410 48.20 -22.33 -30.36
C ASN A 410 48.96 -22.95 -31.54
N ASP A 411 48.68 -24.21 -31.87
CA ASP A 411 49.23 -24.86 -33.05
C ASP A 411 48.79 -24.12 -34.34
N GLN A 412 47.50 -23.78 -34.46
CA GLN A 412 46.97 -23.03 -35.61
C GLN A 412 47.55 -21.62 -35.76
N LEU A 413 47.97 -20.96 -34.68
CA LEU A 413 48.63 -19.65 -34.73
C LEU A 413 50.12 -19.74 -35.09
N SER A 414 50.71 -20.94 -35.00
CA SER A 414 52.13 -21.19 -35.23
C SER A 414 52.42 -21.66 -36.67
N GLU A 415 51.39 -22.02 -37.44
CA GLU A 415 51.42 -22.32 -38.88
C GLU A 415 51.21 -21.05 -39.73
#